data_AF-A0A0J6YLF3-F1
#
_entry.id   AF-A0A0J6YLF3-F1
#
_cell.length_a   1.000
_cell.length_b   1.000
_cell.length_c   1.000
_cell.angle_alpha   90.00
_cell.angle_beta   90.00
_cell.angle_gamma   90.00
#
_symmetry.space_group_name_H-M   'P 1'
#
loop_
_entity.id
_entity.type
_entity.pdbx_description
1 polymer ?
#
loop_
_entity_poly.entity_id
_entity_poly.type
_entity_poly.pdbx_seq_one_letter_code
_entity_poly.pdbx_strand_id
1 'polypeptide(L)'
;MPGPQYDYKANETGHGKVETISRDAQGQFISGGLTGIVELLDNGTVLKLPFPDAEMENHILDIAKEASIYHCVGSHERLVQILGHSRDGLILEYMKNGDLKTYIQA
;
A
#
# COMPACT_ATOMS: atom_id res chain seq x y z
N MET A 1 -13.11 -16.54 11.21
CA MET A 1 -12.08 -17.48 11.70
C MET A 1 -10.75 -16.73 11.67
N PRO A 2 -9.98 -16.65 12.76
CA PRO A 2 -8.66 -16.03 12.70
C PRO A 2 -7.71 -16.96 11.93
N GLY A 3 -6.93 -16.38 10.99
CA GLY A 3 -5.94 -17.11 10.20
C GLY A 3 -4.74 -17.59 11.03
N PRO A 4 -3.90 -18.47 10.48
CA PRO A 4 -2.74 -19.01 11.20
C PRO A 4 -1.71 -17.93 11.49
N GLN A 5 -1.24 -17.88 12.74
CA GLN A 5 -0.18 -17.00 13.21
C GLN A 5 1.17 -17.72 13.06
N TYR A 6 2.07 -17.13 12.27
CA TYR A 6 3.42 -17.66 12.05
C TYR A 6 4.43 -16.86 12.87
N ASP A 7 5.01 -17.49 13.89
CA ASP A 7 6.13 -16.92 14.66
C ASP A 7 7.46 -17.25 13.98
N TYR A 8 8.11 -16.23 13.42
CA TYR A 8 9.47 -16.34 12.90
C TYR A 8 10.48 -15.80 13.92
N LYS A 9 11.43 -16.65 14.32
CA LYS A 9 12.55 -16.29 15.21
C LYS A 9 13.62 -15.55 14.39
N ALA A 10 13.86 -14.28 14.72
CA ALA A 10 14.93 -13.49 14.11
C ALA A 10 16.31 -13.97 14.59
N ASN A 11 17.22 -14.15 13.64
CA ASN A 11 18.66 -14.33 13.86
C ASN A 11 19.35 -12.97 13.87
N GLU A 12 20.01 -12.65 14.98
CA GLU A 12 20.76 -11.40 15.14
C GLU A 12 22.04 -11.43 14.31
N THR A 13 22.13 -10.54 13.31
CA THR A 13 23.38 -10.17 12.67
C THR A 13 23.39 -8.66 12.50
N GLY A 14 24.42 -8.00 13.04
CA GLY A 14 24.46 -6.56 13.20
C GLY A 14 24.41 -5.80 11.87
N HIS A 15 23.37 -5.00 11.68
CA HIS A 15 23.28 -3.77 10.86
C HIS A 15 21.85 -3.21 11.01
N GLY A 16 21.70 -2.07 11.69
CA GLY A 16 20.40 -1.41 11.90
C GLY A 16 19.47 -2.20 12.84
N LYS A 17 18.67 -1.51 13.64
CA LYS A 17 17.59 -2.17 14.41
C LYS A 17 16.51 -2.58 13.39
N VAL A 18 16.37 -3.87 13.14
CA VAL A 18 15.27 -4.40 12.30
C VAL A 18 14.02 -4.45 13.17
N GLU A 19 13.01 -3.67 12.83
CA GLU A 19 11.71 -3.71 13.48
C GLU A 19 10.76 -4.59 12.65
N THR A 20 10.05 -5.50 13.33
CA THR A 20 9.06 -6.37 12.69
C THR A 20 7.67 -5.89 13.11
N ILE A 21 6.82 -5.62 12.12
CA ILE A 21 5.44 -5.19 12.33
C ILE A 21 4.51 -6.25 11.72
N SER A 22 3.45 -6.61 12.45
CA SER A 22 2.40 -7.52 11.97
C SER A 22 1.07 -6.80 11.96
N ARG A 23 0.29 -7.00 10.89
CA ARG A 23 -1.07 -6.46 10.76
C ARG A 23 -1.95 -7.39 9.96
N ASP A 24 -3.26 -7.29 10.17
CA ASP A 24 -4.24 -8.01 9.37
C ASP A 24 -4.30 -7.42 7.95
N ALA A 25 -4.06 -8.27 6.95
CA ALA A 25 -4.23 -7.93 5.55
C ALA A 25 -5.73 -7.81 5.22
N GLN A 26 -6.09 -6.82 4.41
CA GLN A 26 -7.44 -6.67 3.87
C GLN A 26 -7.57 -7.31 2.49
N GLY A 27 -6.46 -7.48 1.77
CA GLY A 27 -6.36 -8.19 0.51
C GLY A 27 -4.99 -8.83 0.29
N GLN A 28 -4.69 -9.20 -0.95
CA GLN A 28 -3.38 -9.75 -1.32
C GLN A 28 -2.34 -8.64 -1.40
N PHE A 29 -1.24 -8.76 -0.64
CA PHE A 29 -0.11 -7.83 -0.75
C PHE A 29 0.48 -7.82 -2.17
N ILE A 30 0.54 -6.63 -2.79
CA ILE A 30 1.16 -6.41 -4.11
C ILE A 30 2.54 -5.77 -3.95
N SER A 31 2.63 -4.70 -3.15
CA SER A 31 3.85 -3.89 -3.04
C SER A 31 3.83 -3.02 -1.77
N GLY A 32 5.00 -2.52 -1.39
CA GLY A 32 5.18 -1.55 -0.30
C GLY A 32 6.13 -0.44 -0.72
N GLY A 33 5.87 0.76 -0.21
CA GLY A 33 6.72 1.93 -0.35
C GLY A 33 6.88 2.65 0.99
N LEU A 34 7.49 3.84 0.95
CA LEU A 34 7.78 4.62 2.16
C LEU A 34 6.52 5.00 2.94
N THR A 35 5.48 5.44 2.24
CA THR A 35 4.27 5.99 2.87
C THR A 35 3.14 4.99 2.97
N GLY A 36 3.26 3.82 2.33
CA GLY A 36 2.14 2.90 2.29
C GLY A 36 2.40 1.52 1.73
N ILE A 37 1.43 0.66 2.03
CA ILE A 37 1.32 -0.72 1.55
C ILE A 37 0.17 -0.77 0.54
N VAL A 38 0.35 -1.56 -0.51
CA VAL A 38 -0.61 -1.73 -1.61
C VAL A 38 -1.10 -3.17 -1.61
N GLU A 39 -2.42 -3.34 -1.54
CA GLU A 39 -3.12 -4.63 -1.51
C GLU A 39 -4.17 -4.72 -2.62
N LEU A 40 -4.32 -5.91 -3.22
CA LEU A 40 -5.39 -6.23 -4.16
C LEU A 40 -6.59 -6.81 -3.40
N LEU A 41 -7.75 -6.17 -3.53
CA LEU A 41 -9.00 -6.64 -2.94
C LEU A 41 -9.69 -7.66 -3.86
N ASP A 42 -10.56 -8.49 -3.28
CA ASP A 42 -11.30 -9.55 -4.00
C ASP A 42 -12.21 -8.99 -5.12
N ASN A 43 -12.63 -7.74 -5.01
CA ASN A 43 -13.43 -7.05 -6.02
C ASN A 43 -12.60 -6.51 -7.21
N GLY A 44 -11.29 -6.77 -7.24
CA GLY A 44 -10.38 -6.33 -8.30
C GLY A 44 -9.92 -4.87 -8.19
N THR A 45 -10.16 -4.21 -7.06
CA THR A 45 -9.64 -2.86 -6.77
C THR A 45 -8.38 -2.91 -5.91
N VAL A 46 -7.60 -1.84 -5.96
CA VAL A 46 -6.37 -1.70 -5.17
C VAL A 46 -6.64 -0.84 -3.95
N LEU A 47 -6.22 -1.32 -2.79
CA LEU A 47 -6.21 -0.58 -1.55
C LEU A 47 -4.80 -0.13 -1.21
N LYS A 48 -4.58 1.18 -1.06
CA LYS A 48 -3.35 1.75 -0.52
C LYS A 48 -3.60 2.18 0.93
N LEU A 49 -2.82 1.64 1.86
CA LEU A 49 -2.90 1.91 3.30
C LEU A 49 -1.61 2.56 3.80
N PRO A 50 -1.65 3.35 4.89
CA PRO A 50 -0.46 3.89 5.54
C PRO A 50 0.53 2.79 5.90
N PHE A 51 1.81 3.09 5.81
CA PHE A 51 2.83 2.17 6.32
C PHE A 51 2.73 2.11 7.85
N PRO A 52 2.69 0.93 8.48
CA PRO A 52 2.36 0.79 9.91
C PRO A 52 3.60 0.92 10.81
N ASP A 53 4.43 1.94 10.60
CA ASP A 53 5.62 2.20 11.44
C ASP A 53 5.36 3.30 12.49
N ALA A 54 6.44 3.75 13.16
CA ALA A 54 6.37 4.81 14.17
C ALA A 54 5.86 6.16 13.63
N GLU A 55 5.90 6.37 12.31
CA GLU A 55 5.48 7.60 11.62
C GLU A 55 4.08 7.45 10.98
N MET A 56 3.29 6.45 11.40
CA MET A 56 1.96 6.15 10.85
C MET A 56 1.04 7.38 10.71
N GLU A 57 1.07 8.31 11.66
CA GLU A 57 0.26 9.53 11.61
C GLU A 57 0.68 10.46 10.46
N ASN A 58 1.99 10.55 10.18
CA ASN A 58 2.50 11.28 9.03
C ASN A 58 2.11 10.58 7.72
N HIS A 59 2.16 9.25 7.67
CA HIS A 59 1.73 8.47 6.51
C HIS A 59 0.24 8.63 6.20
N ILE A 60 -0.61 8.75 7.23
CA ILE A 60 -2.04 9.08 7.07
C ILE A 60 -2.21 10.46 6.42
N LEU A 61 -1.45 11.47 6.87
CA LEU A 61 -1.50 12.81 6.28
C LEU A 61 -1.03 12.83 4.83
N ASP A 62 0.02 12.05 4.50
CA ASP A 62 0.51 11.90 3.14
C ASP A 62 -0.54 11.25 2.22
N ILE A 63 -1.25 10.22 2.70
CA ILE A 63 -2.34 9.58 1.97
C ILE A 63 -3.52 10.54 1.76
N ALA A 64 -3.92 11.30 2.79
CA ALA A 64 -4.97 12.29 2.65
C ALA A 64 -4.59 13.41 1.65
N LYS A 65 -3.31 13.81 1.63
CA LYS A 65 -2.77 14.75 0.65
C LYS A 65 -2.79 14.17 -0.76
N GLU A 66 -2.45 12.89 -0.93
CA GLU A 66 -2.54 12.18 -2.21
C GLU A 66 -3.99 12.13 -2.72
N ALA A 67 -4.97 11.84 -1.86
CA ALA A 67 -6.40 11.90 -2.23
C ALA A 67 -6.79 13.30 -2.76
N SER A 68 -6.31 14.34 -2.09
CA SER A 68 -6.57 15.74 -2.48
C SER A 68 -5.95 16.09 -3.83
N ILE A 69 -4.76 15.53 -4.14
CA ILE A 69 -4.11 15.70 -5.44
C ILE A 69 -4.93 15.03 -6.54
N TYR A 70 -5.39 13.79 -6.35
CA TYR A 70 -6.27 13.14 -7.32
C TYR A 70 -7.54 13.96 -7.60
N HIS A 71 -8.16 14.51 -6.56
CA HIS A 71 -9.34 15.36 -6.72
C HIS A 71 -9.04 16.65 -7.50
N CYS A 72 -7.91 17.29 -7.21
CA CYS A 72 -7.49 18.52 -7.88
C CYS A 72 -7.15 18.31 -9.37
N VAL A 73 -6.43 17.25 -9.69
CA VAL A 73 -6.02 16.93 -11.06
C VAL A 73 -7.20 16.40 -11.89
N GLY A 74 -8.13 15.69 -11.26
CA GLY A 74 -9.27 15.07 -11.92
C GLY A 74 -8.89 13.78 -12.66
N SER A 75 -9.90 13.14 -13.26
CA SER A 75 -9.72 11.87 -13.99
C SER A 75 -9.06 12.09 -15.34
N HIS A 76 -8.07 11.26 -15.67
CA HIS A 76 -7.38 11.26 -16.97
C HIS A 76 -6.93 9.84 -17.31
N GLU A 77 -7.06 9.42 -18.58
CA GLU A 77 -6.66 8.08 -19.08
C GLU A 77 -5.20 7.67 -18.81
N ARG A 78 -4.31 8.61 -18.46
CA ARG A 78 -2.87 8.37 -18.21
C ARG A 78 -2.53 8.37 -16.72
N LEU A 79 -3.52 8.53 -15.86
CA LEU A 79 -3.39 8.52 -14.41
C LEU A 79 -4.20 7.35 -13.87
N VAL A 80 -3.65 6.67 -12.88
CA VAL A 80 -4.40 5.64 -12.13
C VAL A 80 -5.64 6.30 -11.54
N GLN A 81 -6.82 5.76 -11.86
CA GLN A 81 -8.08 6.29 -11.38
C GLN A 81 -8.26 6.06 -9.88
N ILE A 82 -8.59 7.13 -9.16
CA ILE A 82 -9.14 7.03 -7.81
C ILE A 82 -10.62 6.65 -7.88
N LEU A 83 -10.99 5.58 -7.18
CA LEU A 83 -12.37 5.08 -7.09
C LEU A 83 -13.02 5.50 -5.78
N GLY A 84 -12.22 5.73 -4.75
CA GLY A 84 -12.65 6.22 -3.45
C GLY A 84 -11.46 6.51 -2.55
N HIS A 85 -11.75 7.17 -1.43
CA HIS A 85 -10.78 7.31 -0.35
C HIS A 85 -11.53 7.34 0.98
N SER A 86 -10.80 7.01 2.03
CA SER A 86 -11.19 7.22 3.42
C SER A 86 -10.09 8.03 4.11
N ARG A 87 -10.25 8.27 5.41
CA ARG A 87 -9.18 8.89 6.21
C ARG A 87 -7.87 8.10 6.14
N ASP A 88 -7.97 6.77 6.09
CA ASP A 88 -6.85 5.87 6.33
C ASP A 88 -6.48 5.04 5.09
N GLY A 89 -6.93 5.42 3.89
CA GLY A 89 -6.55 4.69 2.68
C GLY A 89 -7.22 5.17 1.39
N LEU A 90 -6.63 4.77 0.27
CA LEU A 90 -7.13 5.04 -1.09
C LEU A 90 -7.61 3.76 -1.75
N ILE A 91 -8.74 3.84 -2.43
CA ILE A 91 -9.22 2.80 -3.34
C ILE A 91 -8.93 3.26 -4.76
N LEU A 92 -8.11 2.49 -5.48
CA LEU A 92 -7.61 2.79 -6.81
C LEU A 92 -8.01 1.69 -7.80
N GLU A 93 -8.00 1.99 -9.09
CA GLU A 93 -8.09 0.96 -10.12
C GLU A 93 -6.86 0.04 -10.11
N TYR A 94 -7.05 -1.22 -10.51
CA TYR A 94 -5.95 -2.17 -10.61
C TYR A 94 -5.29 -2.16 -11.99
N MET A 95 -3.98 -1.92 -12.02
CA MET A 95 -3.15 -2.01 -13.22
C MET A 95 -2.66 -3.44 -13.43
N LYS A 96 -3.45 -4.24 -14.14
CA LYS A 96 -3.20 -5.69 -14.38
C LYS A 96 -1.86 -6.04 -15.02
N ASN A 97 -1.25 -5.12 -15.77
CA ASN A 97 0.02 -5.34 -16.45
C ASN A 97 1.23 -4.93 -15.59
N GLY A 98 1.00 -4.52 -14.34
CA GLY A 98 2.05 -4.11 -13.43
C GLY A 98 2.67 -2.75 -13.79
N ASP A 99 3.94 -2.58 -13.44
CA ASP A 99 4.68 -1.33 -13.61
C ASP A 99 5.52 -1.30 -14.90
N LEU A 100 5.80 -0.07 -15.35
CA LEU A 100 6.56 0.18 -16.58
C LEU A 100 8.00 -0.34 -16.52
N LYS A 101 8.64 -0.34 -15.34
CA LYS A 101 10.02 -0.80 -15.20
C LYS A 101 10.09 -2.30 -15.47
N THR A 102 9.17 -3.08 -14.90
CA THR A 102 9.04 -4.52 -15.19
C THR A 102 8.78 -4.76 -16.68
N TYR A 103 7.89 -3.97 -17.30
CA TYR A 103 7.60 -4.09 -18.73
C TYR A 103 8.82 -3.86 -19.64
N ILE A 104 9.64 -2.85 -19.33
CA ILE A 104 10.83 -2.52 -20.15
C ILE A 104 11.96 -3.55 -20.00
N GLN A 105 11.98 -4.29 -18.90
CA GLN A 105 13.01 -5.29 -18.60
C GLN A 105 12.69 -6.69 -19.14
N ALA A 106 11.48 -6.90 -19.67
CA ALA A 106 11.04 -8.15 -20.29
C ALA A 106 11.51 -8.26 -21.75
#